data_AF-A0A3A8HB80-F1
#
_entry.id   AF-A0A3A8HB80-F1
#
_cell.length_a   1.000
_cell.length_b   1.000
_cell.length_c   1.000
_cell.angle_alpha   90.00
_cell.angle_beta   90.00
_cell.angle_gamma   90.00
#
_symmetry.space_group_name_H-M   'P 1'
#
loop_
_entity.id
_entity.type
_entity.pdbx_description
1 polymer ?
#
loop_
_entity_poly.entity_id
_entity_poly.type
_entity_poly.pdbx_seq_one_letter_code
_entity_poly.pdbx_strand_id
1 'polypeptide(L)'
;MALDAMTTQLYIPMYGLLFVSALKLRRTRPEIPRGYRAPALPLLGWVGIVSCTLAFIVGFVPPKQLKVEQPIAYVARLGGLVFALGAVPFVIYARRKPEWRQPSP
;
A
#
# COMPACT_ATOMS: atom_id res chain seq x y z
N MET A 1 -15.92 -13.12 8.15
CA MET A 1 -14.59 -13.02 8.79
C MET A 1 -13.43 -13.12 7.78
N ALA A 2 -13.43 -14.05 6.82
CA ALA A 2 -12.32 -14.16 5.85
C ALA A 2 -12.21 -12.98 4.85
N LEU A 3 -13.33 -12.36 4.47
CA LEU A 3 -13.33 -11.22 3.53
C LEU A 3 -12.63 -9.98 4.09
N ASP A 4 -12.79 -9.72 5.39
CA ASP A 4 -12.27 -8.52 6.07
C ASP A 4 -10.73 -8.50 6.15
N ALA A 5 -10.13 -9.67 6.37
CA ALA A 5 -8.68 -9.84 6.30
C ALA A 5 -8.15 -9.58 4.88
N MET A 6 -8.87 -10.01 3.85
CA MET A 6 -8.47 -9.84 2.44
C MET A 6 -8.56 -8.37 2.00
N THR A 7 -9.63 -7.66 2.37
CA THR A 7 -9.80 -6.23 2.04
C THR A 7 -8.78 -5.36 2.77
N THR A 8 -8.52 -5.64 4.05
CA THR A 8 -7.49 -4.93 4.83
C THR A 8 -6.11 -5.11 4.21
N GLN A 9 -5.77 -6.33 3.77
CA GLN A 9 -4.47 -6.63 3.20
C GLN A 9 -4.23 -5.98 1.83
N LEU A 10 -5.29 -5.73 1.06
CA LEU A 10 -5.21 -4.94 -0.18
C LEU A 10 -4.98 -3.44 0.09
N TYR A 11 -5.49 -2.94 1.21
CA TYR A 11 -5.51 -1.51 1.52
C TYR A 11 -4.20 -1.03 2.16
N ILE A 12 -3.54 -1.88 2.95
CA ILE A 12 -2.26 -1.55 3.62
C ILE A 12 -1.17 -1.14 2.62
N PRO A 13 -0.91 -1.87 1.50
CA PRO A 13 0.06 -1.45 0.49
C PRO A 13 -0.27 -0.07 -0.11
N MET A 14 -1.55 0.22 -0.34
CA MET A 14 -2.00 1.52 -0.84
C MET A 14 -1.64 2.64 0.14
N TYR A 15 -1.85 2.43 1.44
CA TYR A 15 -1.43 3.38 2.46
C TYR A 15 0.10 3.51 2.56
N GLY A 16 0.85 2.43 2.39
CA GLY A 16 2.30 2.49 2.29
C GLY A 16 2.75 3.42 1.16
N LEU A 17 2.17 3.28 -0.03
CA LEU A 17 2.44 4.16 -1.19
C LEU A 17 2.02 5.61 -0.92
N LEU A 18 0.91 5.83 -0.22
CA LEU A 18 0.45 7.15 0.18
C LEU A 18 1.49 7.87 1.05
N PHE A 19 2.00 7.20 2.11
CA PHE A 19 3.01 7.79 2.99
C PHE A 19 4.32 8.07 2.25
N VAL A 20 4.79 7.13 1.42
CA VAL A 20 5.98 7.33 0.57
C VAL A 20 5.78 8.52 -0.36
N SER A 21 4.60 8.65 -0.98
CA SER A 21 4.29 9.75 -1.89
C SER A 21 4.25 11.10 -1.17
N ALA A 22 3.67 11.16 0.04
CA ALA A 22 3.64 12.37 0.84
C ALA A 22 5.05 12.84 1.24
N LEU A 23 5.92 11.91 1.64
CA LEU A 23 7.33 12.20 1.94
C LEU A 23 8.10 12.66 0.70
N LYS A 24 7.91 11.96 -0.44
CA LYS A 24 8.55 12.30 -1.72
C LYS A 24 8.12 13.69 -2.18
N LEU A 25 6.82 13.99 -2.18
CA LEU A 25 6.29 15.29 -2.61
C LEU A 25 6.85 16.44 -1.76
N ARG A 26 7.04 16.21 -0.46
CA ARG A 26 7.64 17.23 0.42
C ARG A 26 9.10 17.53 0.07
N ARG A 27 9.84 16.56 -0.46
CA ARG A 27 11.23 16.73 -0.92
C ARG A 27 11.32 17.29 -2.35
N THR A 28 10.45 16.84 -3.26
CA THR A 28 10.58 17.17 -4.69
C THR A 28 9.91 18.47 -5.09
N ARG A 29 8.86 18.92 -4.37
CA ARG A 29 8.15 20.17 -4.67
C ARG A 29 7.87 20.98 -3.39
N PRO A 30 8.90 21.49 -2.71
CA PRO A 30 8.74 22.30 -1.50
C PRO A 30 8.08 23.68 -1.76
N GLU A 31 8.23 24.22 -2.96
CA GLU A 31 7.81 25.57 -3.36
C GLU A 31 6.30 25.77 -3.53
N ILE A 32 5.51 24.68 -3.62
CA ILE A 32 4.06 24.79 -3.83
C ILE A 32 3.39 25.33 -2.55
N PRO A 33 2.58 26.41 -2.62
CA PRO A 33 1.83 26.90 -1.48
C PRO A 33 0.82 25.85 -1.01
N ARG A 34 0.86 25.50 0.29
CA ARG A 34 0.00 24.46 0.89
C ARG A 34 -0.93 25.11 1.90
N GLY A 35 -2.24 24.97 1.70
CA GLY A 35 -3.26 25.46 2.64
C GLY A 35 -3.19 24.78 4.01
N TYR A 36 -2.72 23.53 4.06
CA TYR A 36 -2.45 22.80 5.31
C TYR A 36 -1.06 22.18 5.29
N ARG A 37 -0.36 22.27 6.43
CA ARG A 37 0.96 21.67 6.64
C ARG A 37 0.90 20.79 7.87
N ALA A 38 0.99 19.47 7.66
CA ALA A 38 1.10 18.53 8.77
C ALA A 38 2.40 18.81 9.57
N PRO A 39 2.30 19.09 10.88
CA PRO A 39 3.47 19.20 11.73
C PRO A 39 4.20 17.85 11.72
N ALA A 40 5.54 17.87 11.73
CA ALA A 40 6.38 16.67 11.77
C ALA A 40 6.08 15.58 10.72
N LEU A 41 5.59 15.93 9.51
CA LEU A 41 5.30 14.96 8.43
C LEU A 41 6.40 13.90 8.18
N PRO A 42 7.73 14.20 8.25
CA PRO A 42 8.75 13.17 8.08
C PRO A 42 8.64 12.06 9.12
N LEU A 43 8.44 12.44 10.39
CA LEU A 43 8.29 11.50 11.51
C LEU A 43 6.99 10.72 11.35
N LEU A 44 5.86 11.40 11.12
CA LEU A 44 4.57 10.74 10.90
C LEU A 44 4.59 9.79 9.70
N GLY A 45 5.24 10.18 8.60
CA GLY A 45 5.37 9.36 7.41
C GLY A 45 6.21 8.11 7.66
N TRP A 46 7.32 8.21 8.38
CA TRP A 46 8.12 7.05 8.75
C TRP A 46 7.38 6.11 9.70
N VAL A 47 6.70 6.65 10.72
CA VAL A 47 5.85 5.85 11.62
C VAL A 47 4.74 5.15 10.85
N GLY A 48 4.10 5.85 9.91
CA GLY A 48 3.06 5.29 9.05
C GLY A 48 3.59 4.15 8.17
N ILE A 49 4.75 4.33 7.53
CA ILE A 49 5.39 3.28 6.72
C ILE A 49 5.71 2.04 7.58
N VAL A 50 6.36 2.22 8.73
CA VAL A 50 6.70 1.12 9.65
C VAL A 50 5.44 0.40 10.12
N SER A 51 4.39 1.14 10.49
CA SER A 51 3.11 0.58 10.91
C SER A 51 2.44 -0.23 9.80
N CYS A 52 2.43 0.28 8.57
CA CYS A 52 1.91 -0.45 7.41
C CYS A 52 2.71 -1.73 7.14
N THR A 53 4.04 -1.68 7.23
CA THR A 53 4.90 -2.86 7.04
C THR A 53 4.61 -3.92 8.12
N LEU A 54 4.51 -3.53 9.38
CA LEU A 54 4.20 -4.45 10.47
C LEU A 54 2.79 -5.05 10.32
N ALA A 55 1.79 -4.22 10.03
CA ALA A 55 0.42 -4.67 9.80
C ALA A 55 0.33 -5.63 8.60
N PHE A 56 1.10 -5.38 7.54
CA PHE A 56 1.19 -6.28 6.39
C PHE A 56 1.72 -7.66 6.80
N ILE A 57 2.81 -7.71 7.58
CA ILE A 57 3.39 -8.98 8.06
C ILE A 57 2.41 -9.72 8.97
N VAL A 58 1.78 -9.01 9.92
CA VAL A 58 0.80 -9.60 10.86
C VAL A 58 -0.44 -10.12 10.14
N GLY A 59 -0.87 -9.47 9.05
CA GLY A 59 -2.00 -9.91 8.24
C GLY A 59 -1.84 -11.29 7.61
N PHE A 60 -0.61 -11.81 7.49
CA PHE A 60 -0.35 -13.17 7.01
C PHE A 60 -0.39 -14.23 8.12
N VAL A 61 -0.55 -13.84 9.38
CA VAL A 61 -0.66 -14.77 10.51
C VAL A 61 -2.13 -15.21 10.64
N PRO A 62 -2.46 -16.49 10.42
CA PRO A 62 -3.83 -16.95 10.54
C PRO A 62 -4.32 -16.84 11.99
N PRO A 63 -5.51 -16.28 12.24
CA PRO A 63 -6.07 -16.20 13.58
C PRO A 63 -6.38 -17.62 14.09
N LYS A 64 -5.98 -17.93 15.33
CA LYS A 64 -6.12 -19.26 15.93
C LYS A 64 -7.57 -19.77 16.00
N GLN A 65 -8.56 -18.87 15.89
CA GLN A 65 -9.98 -19.22 15.86
C GLN A 65 -10.44 -19.81 14.52
N LEU A 66 -9.70 -19.59 13.42
CA LEU A 66 -9.94 -20.28 12.17
C LEU A 66 -9.23 -21.64 12.25
N LYS A 67 -9.98 -22.75 12.15
CA LYS A 67 -9.43 -24.08 11.88
C LYS A 67 -8.84 -24.09 10.47
N VAL A 68 -7.72 -23.42 10.27
CA VAL A 68 -6.97 -23.43 9.02
C VAL A 68 -6.21 -24.74 8.99
N GLU A 69 -6.71 -25.73 8.23
CA GLU A 69 -6.05 -27.05 8.09
C GLU A 69 -4.64 -26.93 7.50
N GLN A 70 -4.39 -25.92 6.65
CA GLN A 70 -3.08 -25.68 6.05
C GLN A 70 -2.72 -24.17 6.03
N PRO A 71 -1.87 -23.70 6.97
CA PRO A 71 -1.43 -22.31 7.04
C PRO A 71 -0.78 -21.81 5.75
N ILE A 72 -0.05 -22.67 5.06
CA ILE A 72 0.61 -22.35 3.78
C ILE A 72 -0.43 -22.02 2.70
N ALA A 73 -1.52 -22.78 2.61
CA ALA A 73 -2.59 -22.53 1.65
C ALA A 73 -3.38 -21.25 1.95
N TYR A 74 -3.41 -20.81 3.22
CA TYR A 74 -3.97 -19.50 3.59
C TYR A 74 -3.08 -18.35 3.09
N VAL A 75 -1.78 -18.41 3.41
CA VAL A 75 -0.81 -17.38 2.97
C VAL A 75 -0.73 -17.31 1.44
N ALA A 76 -0.75 -18.45 0.75
CA ALA A 76 -0.71 -18.51 -0.70
C ALA A 76 -1.96 -17.88 -1.35
N ARG A 77 -3.17 -18.13 -0.82
CA ARG A 77 -4.41 -17.53 -1.34
C ARG A 77 -4.48 -16.03 -1.05
N LEU A 78 -4.19 -15.64 0.18
CA LEU A 78 -4.21 -14.23 0.59
C LEU A 78 -3.15 -13.43 -0.18
N GLY A 79 -1.91 -13.91 -0.19
CA GLY A 79 -0.82 -13.31 -0.95
C GLY A 79 -1.13 -13.28 -2.44
N GLY A 80 -1.56 -14.40 -3.02
CA GLY A 80 -1.94 -14.49 -4.43
C GLY A 80 -2.98 -13.44 -4.82
N LEU A 81 -4.05 -13.27 -4.04
CA LEU A 81 -5.08 -12.25 -4.29
C LEU A 81 -4.52 -10.83 -4.18
N VAL A 82 -3.78 -10.54 -3.10
CA VAL A 82 -3.23 -9.20 -2.83
C VAL A 82 -2.24 -8.78 -3.91
N PHE A 83 -1.33 -9.68 -4.31
CA PHE A 83 -0.38 -9.41 -5.39
C PHE A 83 -1.06 -9.34 -6.75
N ALA A 84 -2.01 -10.24 -7.06
CA ALA A 84 -2.71 -10.23 -8.34
C ALA A 84 -3.50 -8.92 -8.55
N LEU A 85 -4.32 -8.53 -7.57
CA LEU A 85 -5.12 -7.31 -7.65
C LEU A 85 -4.26 -6.04 -7.47
N GLY A 86 -3.28 -6.09 -6.55
CA GLY A 86 -2.35 -4.99 -6.34
C GLY A 86 -1.48 -4.70 -7.56
N ALA A 87 -1.14 -5.70 -8.37
CA ALA A 87 -0.37 -5.53 -9.60
C ALA A 87 -1.15 -4.87 -10.74
N VAL A 88 -2.49 -4.99 -10.77
CA VAL A 88 -3.34 -4.42 -11.83
C VAL A 88 -3.02 -2.94 -12.14
N PRO A 89 -3.02 -2.00 -11.18
CA PRO A 89 -2.70 -0.61 -11.45
C PRO A 89 -1.27 -0.41 -11.97
N PHE A 90 -0.29 -1.20 -11.50
CA PHE A 90 1.09 -1.12 -11.98
C PHE A 90 1.23 -1.66 -13.41
N VAL A 91 0.52 -2.73 -13.75
CA VAL A 91 0.48 -3.28 -15.11
C VAL A 91 -0.18 -2.29 -16.07
N ILE A 92 -1.28 -1.66 -15.67
CA ILE A 92 -1.94 -0.60 -16.45
C ILE A 92 -0.97 0.57 -16.66
N TYR A 93 -0.28 1.01 -15.59
CA TYR A 93 0.71 2.08 -15.68
C TYR A 93 1.89 1.72 -16.60
N ALA A 94 2.38 0.48 -16.54
CA ALA A 94 3.45 -0.01 -17.41
C ALA A 94 3.02 -0.09 -18.88
N ARG A 95 1.75 -0.44 -19.14
CA ARG A 95 1.15 -0.51 -20.49
C ARG A 95 0.51 0.81 -20.94
N ARG A 96 0.81 1.94 -20.27
CA ARG A 96 0.22 3.24 -20.62
C ARG A 96 0.54 3.62 -22.07
N LYS A 97 -0.48 4.03 -22.82
CA LYS A 97 -0.33 4.49 -24.20
C LYS A 97 0.49 5.79 -24.26
N PRO A 98 1.20 6.07 -25.38
CA PRO A 98 1.97 7.31 -25.54
C PRO A 98 1.13 8.56 -25.32
N GLU A 99 -0.14 8.53 -25.74
CA GLU A 99 -1.12 9.61 -25.57
C GLU A 99 -1.50 9.91 -24.10
N TRP A 100 -1.22 9.00 -23.15
CA TRP A 100 -1.50 9.18 -21.71
C TRP A 100 -0.33 9.80 -20.96
N ARG A 101 0.81 10.03 -21.63
CA ARG A 101 1.97 10.65 -21.00
C ARG A 101 1.66 12.14 -20.90
N GLN A 102 1.71 12.68 -19.67
CA GLN A 102 1.67 14.12 -19.50
C GLN A 102 2.81 14.74 -20.32
N PRO A 103 2.56 15.86 -21.02
CA PRO A 103 3.63 16.60 -21.66
C PRO A 103 4.74 16.85 -20.64
N SER A 104 5.97 16.50 -21.01
CA SER A 104 7.14 16.86 -20.22
C SER A 104 7.09 18.39 -19.99
N PRO A 105 7.26 18.88 -18.75
CA PRO A 105 7.41 20.30 -18.52
C PRO A 105 8.67 20.84 -19.21
#